data_AF-A0A0P7GRG8-F1
#
_entry.id   AF-A0A0P7GRG8-F1
#
_cell.length_a   1.000
_cell.length_b   1.000
_cell.length_c   1.000
_cell.angle_alpha   90.00
_cell.angle_beta   90.00
_cell.angle_gamma   90.00
#
_symmetry.space_group_name_H-M   'P 1'
#
loop_
_entity.id
_entity.type
_entity.pdbx_description
1 polymer ?
#
loop_
_entity_poly.entity_id
_entity_poly.type
_entity_poly.pdbx_seq_one_letter_code
_entity_poly.pdbx_strand_id
1 'polypeptide(L)'
;MARDDDDPRARPLGVGVDGGRERVGRTPASESASETASTAEPEPAPSETVTALREERDQLQERVEELEAETDRLRNERDRLERERDDAAATADELETEVAELRATVDELESELRGAEAELEAAQEYLPEGDHEVPPEEAIAGTSLFVRYERKGGPTLEDAHNGDADREAVNDNLRLEHHTEFDDDGAVVDGEPFEAWLRTTVEYEFVEWLTRSLLHDVRETRNQTAMGKLFGAIPEIDRIEFRGSVDLGEEADEDSAAFDVVIRDRMGQPLIVTDLNSSREPATEPMLESLLRNATPVGETNEQLAAAFFVTSSYYEPGALETAEEATGGGFLGRGKHKSFVKLSRKDGYHLSLVETRDGEFHVSVPEL
;
A
#
# COMPACT_ATOMS: atom_id res chain seq x y z
N MET A 1 59.36 -23.05 17.68
CA MET A 1 59.28 -24.34 16.97
C MET A 1 58.59 -24.02 15.65
N ALA A 2 59.32 -23.79 14.55
CA ALA A 2 59.94 -24.81 13.67
C ALA A 2 58.84 -25.75 13.15
N ARG A 3 58.49 -25.86 11.85
CA ARG A 3 59.25 -25.90 10.58
C ARG A 3 58.22 -25.86 9.41
N ASP A 4 58.45 -25.18 8.29
CA ASP A 4 59.25 -25.60 7.09
C ASP A 4 58.66 -26.89 6.44
N ASP A 5 58.55 -27.10 5.12
CA ASP A 5 59.12 -26.55 3.87
C ASP A 5 58.18 -27.08 2.73
N ASP A 6 58.07 -26.51 1.52
CA ASP A 6 59.07 -26.70 0.45
C ASP A 6 58.94 -25.68 -0.72
N ASP A 7 60.12 -25.21 -1.14
CA ASP A 7 60.56 -24.51 -2.38
C ASP A 7 60.53 -25.56 -3.57
N PRO A 8 60.88 -25.31 -4.87
CA PRO A 8 61.91 -24.39 -5.37
C PRO A 8 61.68 -23.57 -6.67
N ARG A 9 62.21 -22.33 -6.64
CA ARG A 9 63.20 -21.66 -7.57
C ARG A 9 63.00 -21.78 -9.10
N ALA A 10 63.24 -20.75 -9.94
CA ALA A 10 64.41 -19.86 -10.00
C ALA A 10 64.21 -18.60 -10.89
N ARG A 11 64.97 -17.54 -10.55
CA ARG A 11 65.24 -16.26 -11.25
C ARG A 11 66.61 -16.34 -11.99
N PRO A 12 67.26 -15.24 -12.44
CA PRO A 12 66.94 -14.13 -13.37
C PRO A 12 68.11 -13.90 -14.38
N LEU A 13 68.13 -12.76 -15.10
CA LEU A 13 69.32 -11.89 -15.27
C LEU A 13 68.90 -10.57 -15.97
N GLY A 14 69.39 -9.44 -15.45
CA GLY A 14 69.25 -8.10 -16.05
C GLY A 14 70.59 -7.55 -16.54
N VAL A 15 70.59 -6.26 -16.89
CA VAL A 15 71.63 -5.20 -16.72
C VAL A 15 71.45 -4.14 -17.82
N GLY A 16 71.50 -2.86 -17.42
CA GLY A 16 71.34 -1.69 -18.30
C GLY A 16 72.67 -1.00 -18.70
N VAL A 17 72.57 0.34 -18.83
CA VAL A 17 73.61 1.41 -18.86
C VAL A 17 73.66 2.23 -20.17
N ASP A 18 73.13 3.47 -20.06
CA ASP A 18 73.76 4.80 -20.25
C ASP A 18 74.51 5.22 -21.56
N GLY A 19 74.29 6.50 -21.94
CA GLY A 19 75.38 7.40 -22.39
C GLY A 19 75.50 7.84 -23.87
N GLY A 20 75.04 9.07 -24.17
CA GLY A 20 75.92 10.17 -24.65
C GLY A 20 76.40 10.30 -26.11
N ARG A 21 75.87 11.35 -26.79
CA ARG A 21 76.52 12.48 -27.52
C ARG A 21 77.30 12.34 -28.86
N GLU A 22 77.04 13.38 -29.67
CA GLU A 22 77.90 14.12 -30.65
C GLU A 22 78.24 13.48 -32.01
N ARG A 23 77.80 14.02 -33.16
CA ARG A 23 78.15 15.25 -33.93
C ARG A 23 79.35 15.08 -34.90
N VAL A 24 79.11 15.51 -36.15
CA VAL A 24 80.01 16.15 -37.15
C VAL A 24 80.76 15.25 -38.17
N GLY A 25 80.68 15.71 -39.44
CA GLY A 25 81.80 15.68 -40.41
C GLY A 25 81.57 14.78 -41.62
N ARG A 26 81.08 15.28 -42.76
CA ARG A 26 81.80 15.97 -43.86
C ARG A 26 82.51 15.02 -44.86
N THR A 27 82.09 15.18 -46.12
CA THR A 27 82.58 14.73 -47.45
C THR A 27 84.11 14.66 -47.63
N PRO A 28 84.64 13.86 -48.57
CA PRO A 28 84.77 14.23 -50.01
C PRO A 28 84.58 13.03 -51.00
N ALA A 29 84.09 13.16 -52.25
CA ALA A 29 84.57 13.72 -53.53
C ALA A 29 85.17 12.68 -54.51
N SER A 30 84.79 12.83 -55.80
CA SER A 30 85.43 12.37 -57.07
C SER A 30 85.47 10.85 -57.39
N GLU A 31 85.36 10.33 -58.64
CA GLU A 31 85.20 10.87 -60.00
C GLU A 31 84.99 9.70 -61.02
N SER A 32 84.48 10.02 -62.22
CA SER A 32 84.72 9.41 -63.55
C SER A 32 84.02 8.07 -63.92
N ALA A 33 83.10 7.99 -64.91
CA ALA A 33 83.13 8.27 -66.37
C ALA A 33 83.29 6.97 -67.20
N SER A 34 82.28 6.62 -68.02
CA SER A 34 82.40 6.51 -69.50
C SER A 34 81.13 6.02 -70.19
N GLU A 35 80.88 6.68 -71.33
CA GLU A 35 79.89 6.58 -72.40
C GLU A 35 79.60 5.18 -73.00
N THR A 36 78.41 5.00 -73.60
CA THR A 36 78.22 4.92 -75.08
C THR A 36 76.76 4.92 -75.53
N ALA A 37 76.53 5.41 -76.76
CA ALA A 37 75.28 5.91 -77.33
C ALA A 37 74.63 5.01 -78.39
N SER A 38 73.31 5.16 -78.63
CA SER A 38 72.64 5.12 -79.96
C SER A 38 71.10 5.11 -79.80
N THR A 39 70.21 5.56 -80.70
CA THR A 39 70.10 6.54 -81.82
C THR A 39 68.63 6.37 -82.31
N ALA A 40 67.98 7.46 -82.79
CA ALA A 40 66.78 7.51 -83.68
C ALA A 40 65.40 7.10 -83.10
N GLU A 41 64.24 7.72 -83.36
CA GLU A 41 63.74 8.92 -84.09
C GLU A 41 62.20 9.05 -83.74
N PRO A 42 61.31 9.88 -84.34
CA PRO A 42 60.51 10.92 -83.66
C PRO A 42 58.97 10.71 -83.46
N GLU A 43 58.42 11.39 -82.41
CA GLU A 43 57.07 12.01 -82.15
C GLU A 43 55.74 11.31 -82.59
N PRO A 44 54.66 11.26 -81.76
CA PRO A 44 53.93 12.48 -81.36
C PRO A 44 53.30 12.54 -79.94
N ALA A 45 53.05 13.77 -79.47
CA ALA A 45 52.04 14.19 -78.49
C ALA A 45 52.12 13.65 -77.03
N PRO A 46 52.99 14.23 -76.17
CA PRO A 46 52.98 13.97 -74.73
C PRO A 46 51.79 14.59 -73.97
N SER A 47 50.78 15.18 -74.63
CA SER A 47 49.69 15.88 -73.94
C SER A 47 48.44 15.03 -73.69
N GLU A 48 47.95 14.20 -74.62
CA GLU A 48 46.71 13.43 -74.41
C GLU A 48 46.89 12.30 -73.39
N THR A 49 47.96 11.50 -73.50
CA THR A 49 48.26 10.41 -72.54
C THR A 49 48.48 10.93 -71.13
N VAL A 50 49.16 12.08 -70.98
CA VAL A 50 49.37 12.71 -69.67
C VAL A 50 48.07 13.29 -69.11
N THR A 51 47.13 13.70 -69.96
CA THR A 51 45.80 14.17 -69.53
C THR A 51 44.93 13.00 -69.07
N ALA A 52 44.90 11.89 -69.81
CA ALA A 52 44.19 10.67 -69.42
C ALA A 52 44.71 10.06 -68.10
N LEU A 53 46.04 10.02 -67.90
CA LEU A 53 46.64 9.57 -66.64
C LEU A 53 46.34 10.50 -65.46
N ARG A 54 46.16 11.81 -65.70
CA ARG A 54 45.73 12.75 -64.65
C ARG A 54 44.27 12.55 -64.28
N GLU A 55 43.40 12.33 -65.26
CA GLU A 55 41.99 12.01 -65.03
C GLU A 55 41.83 10.68 -64.26
N GLU A 56 42.61 9.65 -64.62
CA GLU A 56 42.64 8.37 -63.89
C GLU A 56 43.15 8.54 -62.45
N ARG A 57 44.22 9.32 -62.25
CA ARG A 57 44.70 9.67 -60.91
C ARG A 57 43.61 10.39 -60.10
N ASP A 58 42.93 11.36 -60.69
CA ASP A 58 41.90 12.14 -60.00
C ASP A 58 40.71 11.25 -59.61
N GLN A 59 40.28 10.34 -60.50
CA GLN A 59 39.26 9.33 -60.19
C GLN A 59 39.71 8.36 -59.09
N LEU A 60 40.96 7.92 -59.11
CA LEU A 60 41.51 7.07 -58.05
C LEU A 60 41.62 7.81 -56.72
N GLN A 61 41.99 9.09 -56.73
CA GLN A 61 42.00 9.93 -55.52
C GLN A 61 40.59 10.10 -54.95
N GLU A 62 39.60 10.40 -55.78
CA GLU A 62 38.20 10.49 -55.37
C GLU A 62 37.70 9.17 -54.77
N ARG A 63 38.07 8.03 -55.38
CA ARG A 63 37.72 6.71 -54.86
C ARG A 63 38.41 6.39 -53.53
N VAL A 64 39.66 6.81 -53.35
CA VAL A 64 40.38 6.68 -52.08
C VAL A 64 39.70 7.52 -51.00
N GLU A 65 39.36 8.78 -51.28
CA GLU A 65 38.66 9.65 -50.34
C GLU A 65 37.28 9.08 -49.95
N GLU A 66 36.53 8.51 -50.91
CA GLU A 66 35.26 7.83 -50.64
C GLU A 66 35.43 6.60 -49.72
N LEU A 67 36.43 5.76 -50.01
CA LEU A 67 36.72 4.56 -49.21
C LEU A 67 37.24 4.91 -47.81
N GLU A 68 38.01 6.00 -47.67
CA GLU A 68 38.44 6.52 -46.37
C GLU A 68 37.23 7.00 -45.55
N ALA A 69 36.31 7.74 -46.16
CA ALA A 69 35.07 8.19 -45.52
C ALA A 69 34.16 7.01 -45.12
N GLU A 70 34.04 5.99 -45.98
CA GLU A 70 33.29 4.76 -45.67
C GLU A 70 33.95 3.99 -44.50
N THR A 71 35.27 3.88 -44.51
CA THR A 71 36.02 3.23 -43.42
C THR A 71 35.82 3.94 -42.09
N ASP A 72 35.87 5.27 -42.07
CA ASP A 72 35.65 6.05 -40.86
C ASP A 72 34.19 5.96 -40.38
N ARG A 73 33.22 5.93 -41.30
CA ARG A 73 31.81 5.67 -40.95
C ARG A 73 31.64 4.29 -40.31
N LEU A 74 32.20 3.23 -40.91
CA LEU A 74 32.11 1.87 -40.38
C LEU A 74 32.83 1.72 -39.04
N ARG A 75 33.95 2.40 -38.84
CA ARG A 75 34.64 2.45 -37.52
C ARG A 75 33.76 3.08 -36.45
N ASN A 76 33.12 4.22 -36.75
CA ASN A 76 32.20 4.88 -35.83
C ASN A 76 30.98 4.01 -35.52
N GLU A 77 30.43 3.32 -36.52
CA GLU A 77 29.32 2.40 -36.34
C GLU A 77 29.69 1.19 -35.47
N ARG A 78 30.86 0.59 -35.70
CA ARG A 78 31.42 -0.46 -34.83
C ARG A 78 31.56 0.04 -33.40
N ASP A 79 32.18 1.20 -33.18
CA ASP A 79 32.40 1.74 -31.83
C ASP A 79 31.08 2.05 -31.11
N ARG A 80 30.04 2.43 -31.86
CA ARG A 80 28.70 2.60 -31.32
C ARG A 80 28.07 1.26 -30.91
N LEU A 81 28.07 0.28 -31.81
CA LEU A 81 27.53 -1.05 -31.54
C LEU A 81 28.26 -1.75 -30.39
N GLU A 82 29.56 -1.50 -30.25
CA GLU A 82 30.36 -2.03 -29.15
C GLU A 82 29.89 -1.48 -27.79
N ARG A 83 29.62 -0.17 -27.70
CA ARG A 83 29.05 0.45 -26.50
C ARG A 83 27.63 -0.06 -26.21
N GLU A 84 26.78 -0.14 -27.22
CA GLU A 84 25.41 -0.65 -27.06
C GLU A 84 25.39 -2.10 -26.57
N ARG A 85 26.33 -2.93 -27.03
CA ARG A 85 26.52 -4.30 -26.52
C ARG A 85 26.96 -4.29 -25.06
N ASP A 86 27.94 -3.46 -24.69
CA ASP A 86 28.47 -3.42 -23.34
C ASP A 86 27.40 -2.91 -22.33
N ASP A 87 26.61 -1.92 -22.72
CA ASP A 87 25.49 -1.41 -21.93
C ASP A 87 24.39 -2.49 -21.75
N ALA A 88 24.06 -3.22 -22.82
CA ALA A 88 23.11 -4.31 -22.76
C ALA A 88 23.59 -5.47 -21.89
N ALA A 89 24.89 -5.79 -21.94
CA ALA A 89 25.49 -6.82 -21.09
C ALA A 89 25.43 -6.43 -19.61
N ALA A 90 25.77 -5.17 -19.27
CA ALA A 90 25.66 -4.68 -17.90
C ALA A 90 24.22 -4.72 -17.37
N THR A 91 23.25 -4.35 -18.21
CA THR A 91 21.81 -4.43 -17.85
C THR A 91 21.37 -5.87 -17.62
N ALA A 92 21.86 -6.82 -18.43
CA ALA A 92 21.54 -8.23 -18.26
C ALA A 92 22.09 -8.77 -16.92
N ASP A 93 23.33 -8.42 -16.57
CA ASP A 93 23.95 -8.82 -15.30
C ASP A 93 23.20 -8.25 -14.08
N GLU A 94 22.72 -7.00 -14.16
CA GLU A 94 21.89 -6.36 -13.13
C GLU A 94 20.55 -7.08 -12.95
N LEU A 95 19.84 -7.35 -14.06
CA LEU A 95 18.56 -8.08 -14.04
C LEU A 95 18.73 -9.53 -13.55
N GLU A 96 19.82 -10.20 -13.90
CA GLU A 96 20.12 -11.54 -13.38
C GLU A 96 20.31 -11.54 -11.86
N THR A 97 20.95 -10.49 -11.33
CA THR A 97 21.11 -10.29 -9.88
C THR A 97 19.76 -10.05 -9.20
N GLU A 98 18.94 -9.14 -9.73
CA GLU A 98 17.61 -8.85 -9.19
C GLU A 98 16.70 -10.09 -9.21
N VAL A 99 16.73 -10.88 -10.29
CA VAL A 99 15.98 -12.15 -10.37
C VAL A 99 16.47 -13.16 -9.32
N ALA A 100 17.77 -13.21 -9.05
CA ALA A 100 18.31 -14.10 -8.01
C ALA A 100 17.87 -13.66 -6.60
N GLU A 101 17.88 -12.35 -6.32
CA GLU A 101 17.39 -11.78 -5.05
C GLU A 101 15.90 -12.04 -4.86
N LEU A 102 15.07 -11.76 -5.88
CA LEU A 102 13.63 -12.00 -5.83
C LEU A 102 13.31 -13.48 -5.60
N ARG A 103 14.05 -14.41 -6.23
CA ARG A 103 13.89 -15.84 -5.98
C ARG A 103 14.23 -16.22 -4.54
N ALA A 104 15.31 -15.67 -3.98
CA ALA A 104 15.68 -15.91 -2.59
C ALA A 104 14.59 -15.39 -1.63
N THR A 105 14.03 -14.21 -1.89
CA THR A 105 12.91 -13.68 -1.10
C THR A 105 11.66 -14.55 -1.20
N VAL A 106 11.33 -15.06 -2.39
CA VAL A 106 10.21 -16.00 -2.56
C VAL A 106 10.44 -17.28 -1.77
N ASP A 107 11.64 -17.87 -1.83
CA ASP A 107 11.99 -19.09 -1.09
C ASP A 107 11.91 -18.88 0.44
N GLU A 108 12.29 -17.68 0.92
CA GLU A 108 12.17 -17.26 2.32
C GLU A 108 10.70 -17.13 2.73
N LEU A 109 9.90 -16.36 1.99
CA LEU A 109 8.46 -16.18 2.25
C LEU A 109 7.69 -17.50 2.19
N GLU A 110 7.98 -18.38 1.24
CA GLU A 110 7.38 -19.73 1.19
C GLU A 110 7.76 -20.58 2.40
N SER A 111 8.96 -20.37 2.95
CA SER A 111 9.41 -21.07 4.16
C SER A 111 8.74 -20.52 5.41
N GLU A 112 8.58 -19.20 5.50
CA GLU A 112 7.80 -18.54 6.56
C GLU A 112 6.33 -18.96 6.52
N LEU A 113 5.71 -18.97 5.33
CA LEU A 113 4.33 -19.42 5.14
C LEU A 113 4.14 -20.85 5.62
N ARG A 114 5.01 -21.78 5.19
CA ARG A 114 4.99 -23.18 5.69
C ARG A 114 5.17 -23.27 7.20
N GLY A 115 5.98 -22.40 7.79
CA GLY A 115 6.16 -22.31 9.24
C GLY A 115 4.88 -21.87 9.94
N ALA A 116 4.27 -20.78 9.47
CA ALA A 116 3.01 -20.26 9.98
C ALA A 116 1.84 -21.25 9.82
N GLU A 117 1.75 -21.94 8.69
CA GLU A 117 0.76 -23.00 8.45
C GLU A 117 0.93 -24.16 9.44
N ALA A 118 2.16 -24.60 9.70
CA ALA A 118 2.43 -25.66 10.68
C ALA A 118 2.14 -25.21 12.12
N GLU A 119 2.44 -23.96 12.45
CA GLU A 119 2.07 -23.37 13.75
C GLU A 119 0.55 -23.27 13.91
N LEU A 120 -0.17 -22.90 12.85
CA LEU A 120 -1.63 -22.85 12.84
C LEU A 120 -2.23 -24.26 13.00
N GLU A 121 -1.73 -25.26 12.27
CA GLU A 121 -2.18 -26.65 12.39
C GLU A 121 -1.93 -27.20 13.80
N ALA A 122 -0.74 -26.94 14.36
CA ALA A 122 -0.44 -27.30 15.73
C ALA A 122 -1.37 -26.57 16.71
N ALA A 123 -1.61 -25.27 16.54
CA ALA A 123 -2.53 -24.52 17.39
C ALA A 123 -3.97 -25.05 17.30
N GLN A 124 -4.41 -25.48 16.10
CA GLN A 124 -5.70 -26.15 15.89
C GLN A 124 -5.80 -27.50 16.60
N GLU A 125 -4.72 -28.28 16.70
CA GLU A 125 -4.70 -29.53 17.47
C GLU A 125 -4.86 -29.29 18.99
N TYR A 126 -4.48 -28.10 19.48
CA TYR A 126 -4.65 -27.71 20.89
C TYR A 126 -5.89 -26.85 21.16
N LEU A 127 -6.56 -26.36 20.13
CA LEU A 127 -7.88 -25.76 20.26
C LEU A 127 -8.86 -26.89 20.62
N PRO A 128 -9.60 -26.79 21.73
CA PRO A 128 -10.64 -27.77 22.02
C PRO A 128 -11.59 -27.80 20.81
N GLU A 129 -11.76 -28.98 20.20
CA GLU A 129 -12.93 -29.27 19.36
C GLU A 129 -14.13 -28.83 20.20
N GLY A 130 -14.94 -27.89 19.71
CA GLY A 130 -15.96 -27.31 20.58
C GLY A 130 -16.84 -28.39 21.18
N ASP A 131 -16.95 -28.35 22.50
CA ASP A 131 -17.64 -29.37 23.27
C ASP A 131 -19.17 -29.13 23.30
N HIS A 132 -19.61 -27.92 22.92
CA HIS A 132 -21.03 -27.56 22.81
C HIS A 132 -21.34 -26.54 21.71
N GLU A 133 -22.51 -26.69 21.08
CA GLU A 133 -23.04 -25.75 20.10
C GLU A 133 -23.76 -24.58 20.78
N VAL A 134 -23.50 -23.36 20.30
CA VAL A 134 -24.26 -22.15 20.64
C VAL A 134 -24.93 -21.65 19.36
N PRO A 135 -26.26 -21.40 19.36
CA PRO A 135 -26.93 -20.84 18.19
C PRO A 135 -26.36 -19.45 17.82
N PRO A 136 -26.19 -19.11 16.53
CA PRO A 136 -25.64 -17.82 16.10
C PRO A 136 -26.32 -16.59 16.71
N GLU A 137 -27.66 -16.59 16.76
CA GLU A 137 -28.41 -15.48 17.34
C GLU A 137 -28.16 -15.32 18.85
N GLU A 138 -28.04 -16.45 19.57
CA GLU A 138 -27.73 -16.46 21.00
C GLU A 138 -26.28 -16.03 21.25
N ALA A 139 -25.34 -16.48 20.41
CA ALA A 139 -23.94 -16.09 20.49
C ALA A 139 -23.76 -14.58 20.28
N ILE A 140 -24.38 -13.97 19.26
CA ILE A 140 -24.34 -12.52 19.09
C ILE A 140 -25.01 -11.82 20.28
N ALA A 141 -26.26 -12.14 20.59
CA ALA A 141 -27.02 -11.41 21.61
C ALA A 141 -26.40 -11.51 23.02
N GLY A 142 -25.76 -12.64 23.33
CA GLY A 142 -25.05 -12.86 24.58
C GLY A 142 -23.64 -12.30 24.62
N THR A 143 -23.16 -11.62 23.56
CA THR A 143 -21.78 -11.10 23.49
C THR A 143 -21.73 -9.58 23.63
N SER A 144 -20.85 -9.11 24.50
CA SER A 144 -20.42 -7.71 24.60
C SER A 144 -18.93 -7.60 24.33
N LEU A 145 -18.48 -6.49 23.73
CA LEU A 145 -17.06 -6.16 23.59
C LEU A 145 -16.68 -5.00 24.51
N PHE A 146 -15.40 -4.95 24.89
CA PHE A 146 -14.82 -3.90 25.69
C PHE A 146 -13.53 -3.37 25.08
N VAL A 147 -13.41 -2.05 25.01
CA VAL A 147 -12.18 -1.40 24.54
C VAL A 147 -11.16 -1.38 25.67
N ARG A 148 -10.03 -2.05 25.47
CA ARG A 148 -8.93 -2.16 26.42
C ARG A 148 -7.61 -1.83 25.75
N TYR A 149 -6.60 -1.59 26.59
CA TYR A 149 -5.25 -1.28 26.13
C TYR A 149 -4.27 -2.21 26.81
N GLU A 150 -3.45 -2.91 26.02
CA GLU A 150 -2.48 -3.88 26.54
C GLU A 150 -1.47 -3.20 27.48
N ARG A 151 -0.95 -2.04 27.06
CA ARG A 151 0.00 -1.25 27.86
C ARG A 151 -0.72 -0.04 28.45
N LYS A 152 -0.75 0.01 29.78
CA LYS A 152 -1.39 1.09 30.57
C LYS A 152 -0.88 2.51 30.27
N GLY A 153 0.34 2.65 29.75
CA GLY A 153 0.91 3.95 29.33
C GLY A 153 1.28 3.98 27.85
N GLY A 154 0.75 3.03 27.06
CA GLY A 154 0.87 3.05 25.62
C GLY A 154 -0.14 4.00 24.98
N PRO A 155 -0.03 4.25 23.66
CA PRO A 155 -0.96 5.10 22.92
C PRO A 155 -2.41 4.62 22.99
N THR A 156 -3.34 5.57 23.00
CA THR A 156 -4.78 5.36 23.11
C THR A 156 -5.57 6.10 22.03
N LEU A 157 -6.87 5.81 21.92
CA LEU A 157 -7.78 6.59 21.06
C LEU A 157 -7.84 8.07 21.47
N GLU A 158 -7.66 8.39 22.76
CA GLU A 158 -7.58 9.77 23.24
C GLU A 158 -6.31 10.47 22.70
N ASP A 159 -5.16 9.78 22.71
CA ASP A 159 -3.92 10.30 22.13
C ASP A 159 -4.06 10.53 20.61
N ALA A 160 -4.65 9.58 19.89
CA ALA A 160 -4.92 9.75 18.46
C ALA A 160 -5.93 10.87 18.18
N HIS A 161 -6.94 11.06 19.01
CA HIS A 161 -7.88 12.17 18.91
C HIS A 161 -7.17 13.53 19.06
N ASN A 162 -6.26 13.64 20.03
CA ASN A 162 -5.47 14.84 20.29
C ASN A 162 -4.36 15.06 19.25
N GLY A 163 -4.01 14.01 18.50
CA GLY A 163 -2.98 14.02 17.48
C GLY A 163 -1.58 13.72 18.00
N ASP A 164 -1.49 13.13 19.18
CA ASP A 164 -0.26 12.76 19.87
C ASP A 164 0.22 11.34 19.50
N ALA A 165 -0.61 10.54 18.83
CA ALA A 165 -0.29 9.22 18.32
C ALA A 165 -0.83 8.99 16.89
N ASP A 166 -0.16 8.10 16.16
CA ASP A 166 -0.58 7.62 14.84
C ASP A 166 -1.42 6.34 14.92
N ARG A 167 -1.94 5.90 13.77
CA ARG A 167 -2.85 4.75 13.62
C ARG A 167 -2.21 3.45 14.07
N GLU A 168 -0.99 3.20 13.63
CA GLU A 168 -0.25 1.96 13.93
C GLU A 168 0.01 1.84 15.44
N ALA A 169 0.53 2.90 16.06
CA ALA A 169 0.89 2.88 17.46
C ALA A 169 -0.30 2.68 18.42
N VAL A 170 -1.49 3.21 18.06
CA VAL A 170 -2.73 2.97 18.81
C VAL A 170 -3.27 1.56 18.56
N ASN A 171 -3.30 1.11 17.30
CA ASN A 171 -3.82 -0.21 16.95
C ASN A 171 -3.01 -1.35 17.58
N ASP A 172 -1.69 -1.19 17.67
CA ASP A 172 -0.78 -2.10 18.36
C ASP A 172 -1.15 -2.26 19.84
N ASN A 173 -1.67 -1.21 20.47
CA ASN A 173 -2.00 -1.19 21.89
C ASN A 173 -3.47 -1.54 22.19
N LEU A 174 -4.38 -1.28 21.25
CA LEU A 174 -5.82 -1.46 21.40
C LEU A 174 -6.24 -2.94 21.31
N ARG A 175 -7.03 -3.37 22.28
CA ARG A 175 -7.63 -4.72 22.36
C ARG A 175 -9.14 -4.59 22.48
N LEU A 176 -9.87 -5.41 21.72
CA LEU A 176 -11.29 -5.62 21.89
C LEU A 176 -11.45 -6.93 22.65
N GLU A 177 -11.73 -6.84 23.94
CA GLU A 177 -11.97 -8.01 24.79
C GLU A 177 -13.45 -8.36 24.75
N HIS A 178 -13.80 -9.62 24.50
CA HIS A 178 -15.18 -10.08 24.55
C HIS A 178 -15.58 -10.53 25.96
N HIS A 179 -16.87 -10.46 26.22
CA HIS A 179 -17.51 -11.04 27.39
C HIS A 179 -18.84 -11.66 26.97
N THR A 180 -19.08 -12.89 27.39
CA THR A 180 -20.26 -13.67 27.00
C THR A 180 -21.15 -13.94 28.21
N GLU A 181 -22.46 -13.98 27.97
CA GLU A 181 -23.45 -14.47 28.96
C GLU A 181 -23.55 -16.00 29.00
N PHE A 182 -22.97 -16.65 27.99
CA PHE A 182 -22.83 -18.10 27.88
C PHE A 182 -21.37 -18.53 28.12
N ASP A 183 -21.17 -19.83 28.32
CA ASP A 183 -19.85 -20.44 28.46
C ASP A 183 -19.14 -20.47 27.10
N ASP A 184 -18.14 -19.61 26.89
CA ASP A 184 -17.41 -19.48 25.63
C ASP A 184 -16.26 -20.50 25.49
N ASP A 185 -15.81 -21.08 26.61
CA ASP A 185 -14.80 -22.14 26.64
C ASP A 185 -15.31 -23.38 25.88
N GLY A 186 -14.77 -23.63 24.68
CA GLY A 186 -15.19 -24.76 23.83
C GLY A 186 -16.53 -24.54 23.12
N ALA A 187 -17.04 -23.30 23.06
CA ALA A 187 -18.24 -23.00 22.28
C ALA A 187 -17.97 -23.07 20.77
N VAL A 188 -18.89 -23.69 20.03
CA VAL A 188 -18.91 -23.70 18.56
C VAL A 188 -20.19 -23.08 18.04
N VAL A 189 -20.06 -22.24 17.02
CA VAL A 189 -21.17 -21.58 16.32
C VAL A 189 -21.05 -21.91 14.83
N ASP A 190 -22.11 -22.48 14.26
CA ASP A 190 -22.14 -22.94 12.85
C ASP A 190 -20.96 -23.85 12.42
N GLY A 191 -20.41 -24.61 13.38
CA GLY A 191 -19.29 -25.54 13.14
C GLY A 191 -17.90 -24.92 13.24
N GLU A 192 -17.80 -23.64 13.58
CA GLU A 192 -16.54 -22.93 13.83
C GLU A 192 -16.39 -22.57 15.32
N PRO A 193 -15.14 -22.52 15.86
CA PRO A 193 -14.91 -22.03 17.21
C PRO A 193 -15.47 -20.61 17.38
N PHE A 194 -16.17 -20.37 18.49
CA PHE A 194 -16.91 -19.12 18.73
C PHE A 194 -16.06 -17.87 18.47
N GLU A 195 -14.83 -17.78 18.98
CA GLU A 195 -13.97 -16.60 18.78
C GLU A 195 -13.62 -16.36 17.32
N ALA A 196 -13.37 -17.43 16.56
CA ALA A 196 -13.06 -17.33 15.13
C ALA A 196 -14.30 -16.87 14.36
N TRP A 197 -15.45 -17.50 14.63
CA TRP A 197 -16.74 -17.14 14.04
C TRP A 197 -17.10 -15.67 14.34
N LEU A 198 -16.98 -15.23 15.60
CA LEU A 198 -17.33 -13.87 16.03
C LEU A 198 -16.59 -12.82 15.20
N ARG A 199 -15.31 -13.03 14.91
CA ARG A 199 -14.48 -12.10 14.13
C ARG A 199 -14.89 -11.98 12.67
N THR A 200 -15.69 -12.90 12.15
CA THR A 200 -16.24 -12.87 10.78
C THR A 200 -17.61 -12.19 10.70
N THR A 201 -18.18 -11.80 11.84
CA THR A 201 -19.50 -11.17 11.89
C THR A 201 -19.41 -9.69 11.53
N VAL A 202 -20.42 -9.18 10.81
CA VAL A 202 -20.48 -7.77 10.41
C VAL A 202 -20.51 -6.86 11.65
N GLU A 203 -21.16 -7.31 12.73
CA GLU A 203 -21.17 -6.69 14.04
C GLU A 203 -19.73 -6.43 14.56
N TYR A 204 -18.89 -7.47 14.59
CA TYR A 204 -17.52 -7.37 15.08
C TYR A 204 -16.64 -6.53 14.15
N GLU A 205 -16.70 -6.80 12.84
CA GLU A 205 -15.93 -6.08 11.83
C GLU A 205 -16.24 -4.57 11.85
N PHE A 206 -17.51 -4.19 12.04
CA PHE A 206 -17.91 -2.79 12.16
C PHE A 206 -17.28 -2.12 13.39
N VAL A 207 -17.31 -2.78 14.55
CA VAL A 207 -16.73 -2.24 15.80
C VAL A 207 -15.21 -2.14 15.68
N GLU A 208 -14.58 -3.13 15.06
CA GLU A 208 -13.16 -3.09 14.77
C GLU A 208 -12.80 -1.92 13.86
N TRP A 209 -13.49 -1.74 12.74
CA TRP A 209 -13.28 -0.59 11.85
C TRP A 209 -13.53 0.74 12.56
N LEU A 210 -14.62 0.86 13.32
CA LEU A 210 -14.99 2.07 14.03
C LEU A 210 -13.88 2.52 15.00
N THR A 211 -13.32 1.56 15.75
CA THR A 211 -12.30 1.84 16.77
C THR A 211 -10.89 1.96 16.18
N ARG A 212 -10.55 1.20 15.13
CA ARG A 212 -9.19 1.16 14.57
C ARG A 212 -8.94 2.09 13.40
N SER A 213 -9.99 2.52 12.69
CA SER A 213 -9.86 3.24 11.42
C SER A 213 -10.63 4.56 11.41
N LEU A 214 -11.91 4.58 11.79
CA LEU A 214 -12.78 5.75 11.55
C LEU A 214 -12.22 7.05 12.16
N LEU A 215 -11.68 6.99 13.38
CA LEU A 215 -11.07 8.16 14.03
C LEU A 215 -9.96 8.76 13.16
N HIS A 216 -9.11 7.91 12.58
CA HIS A 216 -8.02 8.33 11.72
C HIS A 216 -8.53 8.83 10.37
N ASP A 217 -9.51 8.14 9.77
CA ASP A 217 -10.10 8.54 8.48
C ASP A 217 -10.75 9.93 8.59
N VAL A 218 -11.49 10.21 9.67
CA VAL A 218 -12.05 11.54 9.94
C VAL A 218 -10.96 12.60 10.09
N ARG A 219 -9.78 12.25 10.63
CA ARG A 219 -8.65 13.17 10.73
C ARG A 219 -8.00 13.44 9.40
N GLU A 220 -7.72 12.40 8.63
CA GLU A 220 -7.05 12.44 7.33
C GLU A 220 -7.89 13.24 6.32
N THR A 221 -9.20 13.04 6.35
CA THR A 221 -10.19 13.76 5.52
C THR A 221 -10.54 15.16 6.06
N ARG A 222 -9.98 15.55 7.21
CA ARG A 222 -10.16 16.86 7.87
C ARG A 222 -11.61 17.17 8.25
N ASN A 223 -12.36 16.15 8.61
CA ASN A 223 -13.77 16.26 9.01
C ASN A 223 -13.96 16.39 10.54
N GLN A 224 -12.89 16.54 11.34
CA GLN A 224 -12.95 16.54 12.81
C GLN A 224 -13.94 17.59 13.37
N THR A 225 -14.01 18.78 12.78
CA THR A 225 -14.95 19.83 13.23
C THR A 225 -16.37 19.56 12.73
N ALA A 226 -16.52 19.12 11.47
CA ALA A 226 -17.82 18.87 10.86
C ALA A 226 -18.52 17.65 11.49
N MET A 227 -17.75 16.66 11.95
CA MET A 227 -18.22 15.47 12.66
C MET A 227 -17.89 15.49 14.16
N GLY A 228 -17.74 16.68 14.75
CA GLY A 228 -17.15 16.83 16.08
C GLY A 228 -17.83 16.05 17.21
N LYS A 229 -19.14 15.80 17.16
CA LYS A 229 -19.82 15.01 18.19
C LYS A 229 -19.39 13.54 18.11
N LEU A 230 -19.40 12.96 16.91
CA LEU A 230 -18.92 11.60 16.67
C LEU A 230 -17.41 11.48 16.92
N PHE A 231 -16.62 12.40 16.35
CA PHE A 231 -15.16 12.38 16.49
C PHE A 231 -14.73 12.43 17.96
N GLY A 232 -15.39 13.26 18.77
CA GLY A 232 -15.14 13.34 20.20
C GLY A 232 -15.69 12.19 21.04
N ALA A 233 -16.62 11.39 20.50
CA ALA A 233 -17.19 10.25 21.21
C ALA A 233 -16.36 8.96 21.06
N ILE A 234 -15.59 8.81 19.97
CA ILE A 234 -14.80 7.59 19.72
C ILE A 234 -13.81 7.27 20.87
N PRO A 235 -13.07 8.24 21.45
CA PRO A 235 -12.19 7.98 22.59
C PRO A 235 -12.92 7.53 23.86
N GLU A 236 -14.20 7.87 24.00
CA GLU A 236 -15.02 7.58 25.19
C GLU A 236 -15.66 6.19 25.14
N ILE A 237 -15.56 5.48 24.01
CA ILE A 237 -16.09 4.12 23.84
C ILE A 237 -15.43 3.19 24.87
N ASP A 238 -16.26 2.52 25.68
CA ASP A 238 -15.81 1.53 26.67
C ASP A 238 -16.45 0.16 26.46
N ARG A 239 -17.79 0.13 26.33
CA ARG A 239 -18.58 -1.11 26.20
C ARG A 239 -19.37 -1.08 24.90
N ILE A 240 -19.39 -2.21 24.21
CA ILE A 240 -20.22 -2.46 23.04
C ILE A 240 -21.13 -3.64 23.34
N GLU A 241 -22.43 -3.46 23.17
CA GLU A 241 -23.47 -4.48 23.35
C GLU A 241 -24.01 -4.85 21.98
N PHE A 242 -23.89 -6.12 21.60
CA PHE A 242 -24.59 -6.64 20.42
C PHE A 242 -26.04 -6.96 20.78
N ARG A 243 -26.96 -6.70 19.85
CA ARG A 243 -28.42 -6.76 20.07
C ARG A 243 -28.85 -5.98 21.32
N GLY A 244 -28.20 -4.84 21.55
CA GLY A 244 -28.43 -4.01 22.72
C GLY A 244 -29.73 -3.21 22.65
N SER A 245 -30.18 -2.74 23.81
CA SER A 245 -31.32 -1.83 23.93
C SER A 245 -30.98 -0.61 24.78
N VAL A 246 -31.65 0.51 24.50
CA VAL A 246 -31.53 1.75 25.25
C VAL A 246 -32.87 2.07 25.89
N ASP A 247 -32.87 2.22 27.21
CA ASP A 247 -34.05 2.68 27.95
C ASP A 247 -34.35 4.14 27.60
N LEU A 248 -35.60 4.42 27.24
CA LEU A 248 -36.08 5.76 26.86
C LEU A 248 -36.76 6.49 28.03
N GLY A 249 -36.98 5.79 29.14
CA GLY A 249 -37.65 6.32 30.33
C GLY A 249 -39.17 6.41 30.19
N GLU A 250 -39.83 6.73 31.30
CA GLU A 250 -41.30 6.61 31.44
C GLU A 250 -42.11 7.64 30.63
N GLU A 251 -41.46 8.69 30.10
CA GLU A 251 -42.13 9.74 29.31
C GLU A 251 -42.17 9.45 27.81
N ALA A 252 -41.46 8.41 27.34
CA ALA A 252 -41.44 7.99 25.95
C ALA A 252 -42.64 7.09 25.60
N ASP A 253 -43.00 7.04 24.32
CA ASP A 253 -44.08 6.17 23.83
C ASP A 253 -43.73 4.67 23.95
N GLU A 254 -42.44 4.34 23.85
CA GLU A 254 -41.87 3.00 24.07
C GLU A 254 -40.89 3.05 25.23
N ASP A 255 -40.86 2.01 26.09
CA ASP A 255 -39.99 1.96 27.27
C ASP A 255 -38.50 1.87 26.91
N SER A 256 -38.20 1.27 25.75
CA SER A 256 -36.84 1.04 25.27
C SER A 256 -36.78 0.95 23.74
N ALA A 257 -35.66 1.37 23.14
CA ALA A 257 -35.36 1.17 21.72
C ALA A 257 -34.27 0.10 21.55
N ALA A 258 -34.46 -0.84 20.62
CA ALA A 258 -33.49 -1.89 20.30
C ALA A 258 -32.68 -1.54 19.05
N PHE A 259 -31.42 -2.00 19.02
CA PHE A 259 -30.47 -1.82 17.94
C PHE A 259 -29.60 -3.07 17.78
N ASP A 260 -28.99 -3.26 16.61
CA ASP A 260 -28.06 -4.37 16.40
C ASP A 260 -26.74 -4.17 17.16
N VAL A 261 -26.29 -2.92 17.31
CA VAL A 261 -25.15 -2.58 18.16
C VAL A 261 -25.45 -1.31 18.97
N VAL A 262 -25.20 -1.36 20.27
CA VAL A 262 -25.22 -0.19 21.17
C VAL A 262 -23.84 0.01 21.77
N ILE A 263 -23.25 1.18 21.54
CA ILE A 263 -21.91 1.54 22.00
C ILE A 263 -22.04 2.56 23.11
N ARG A 264 -21.41 2.29 24.24
CA ARG A 264 -21.54 3.06 25.47
C ARG A 264 -20.20 3.56 25.98
N ASP A 265 -20.28 4.66 26.74
CA ASP A 265 -19.19 5.12 27.56
C ASP A 265 -19.00 4.26 28.81
N ARG A 266 -17.97 4.57 29.61
CA ARG A 266 -17.69 3.90 30.89
C ARG A 266 -18.82 4.04 31.92
N MET A 267 -19.69 5.05 31.78
CA MET A 267 -20.83 5.29 32.66
C MET A 267 -22.10 4.57 32.18
N GLY A 268 -22.04 3.84 31.06
CA GLY A 268 -23.16 3.13 30.45
C GLY A 268 -24.08 4.02 29.62
N GLN A 269 -23.70 5.28 29.36
CA GLN A 269 -24.47 6.18 28.51
C GLN A 269 -24.29 5.81 27.02
N PRO A 270 -25.37 5.75 26.22
CA PRO A 270 -25.27 5.44 24.81
C PRO A 270 -24.59 6.57 24.04
N LEU A 271 -23.48 6.25 23.38
CA LEU A 271 -22.74 7.15 22.50
C LEU A 271 -23.12 6.95 21.04
N ILE A 272 -23.27 5.70 20.61
CA ILE A 272 -23.58 5.34 19.22
C ILE A 272 -24.58 4.19 19.23
N VAL A 273 -25.58 4.28 18.35
CA VAL A 273 -26.54 3.20 18.07
C VAL A 273 -26.42 2.78 16.61
N THR A 274 -26.63 1.50 16.30
CA THR A 274 -26.39 0.99 14.94
C THR A 274 -27.37 -0.12 14.57
N ASP A 275 -27.90 -0.02 13.35
CA ASP A 275 -28.61 -1.12 12.68
C ASP A 275 -27.78 -1.63 11.49
N LEU A 276 -27.85 -2.93 11.24
CA LEU A 276 -27.05 -3.66 10.27
C LEU A 276 -27.95 -4.36 9.25
N ASN A 277 -27.53 -4.32 7.98
CA ASN A 277 -28.02 -5.18 6.92
C ASN A 277 -26.88 -6.05 6.40
N SER A 278 -26.70 -7.23 7.01
CA SER A 278 -25.69 -8.22 6.59
C SER A 278 -26.12 -9.06 5.39
N SER A 279 -27.32 -8.83 4.85
CA SER A 279 -27.84 -9.57 3.71
C SER A 279 -27.25 -9.05 2.39
N ARG A 280 -27.46 -9.82 1.31
CA ARG A 280 -27.13 -9.39 -0.06
C ARG A 280 -28.16 -8.42 -0.63
N GLU A 281 -29.33 -8.29 0.02
CA GLU A 281 -30.37 -7.36 -0.40
C GLU A 281 -29.96 -5.92 -0.06
N PRO A 282 -30.39 -4.94 -0.85
CA PRO A 282 -30.06 -3.54 -0.57
C PRO A 282 -30.69 -3.06 0.74
N ALA A 283 -30.03 -2.09 1.37
CA ALA A 283 -30.60 -1.35 2.49
C ALA A 283 -31.73 -0.45 1.98
N THR A 284 -32.93 -0.62 2.55
CA THR A 284 -34.16 0.01 2.08
C THR A 284 -34.58 1.23 2.91
N GLU A 285 -35.44 2.07 2.33
CA GLU A 285 -36.06 3.22 3.01
C GLU A 285 -36.69 2.82 4.36
N PRO A 286 -37.58 1.80 4.44
CA PRO A 286 -38.19 1.41 5.72
C PRO A 286 -37.18 0.98 6.79
N MET A 287 -36.04 0.39 6.40
CA MET A 287 -35.00 0.00 7.34
C MET A 287 -34.34 1.24 7.95
N LEU A 288 -34.01 2.25 7.13
CA LEU A 288 -33.43 3.48 7.63
C LEU A 288 -34.42 4.32 8.45
N GLU A 289 -35.68 4.38 8.03
CA GLU A 289 -36.76 4.99 8.82
C GLU A 289 -36.88 4.33 10.19
N SER A 290 -36.69 3.02 10.28
CA SER A 290 -36.67 2.29 11.55
C SER A 290 -35.55 2.75 12.46
N LEU A 291 -34.32 2.82 11.96
CA LEU A 291 -33.18 3.34 12.71
C LEU A 291 -33.46 4.76 13.21
N LEU A 292 -33.96 5.64 12.34
CA LEU A 292 -34.24 7.04 12.69
C LEU A 292 -35.34 7.16 13.74
N ARG A 293 -36.42 6.38 13.61
CA ARG A 293 -37.52 6.34 14.59
C ARG A 293 -37.03 5.90 15.96
N ASN A 294 -36.11 4.93 16.02
CA ASN A 294 -35.57 4.42 17.27
C ASN A 294 -34.48 5.35 17.86
N ALA A 295 -33.59 5.90 17.03
CA ALA A 295 -32.48 6.74 17.47
C ALA A 295 -32.92 8.15 17.91
N THR A 296 -34.02 8.67 17.35
CA THR A 296 -34.52 10.02 17.67
C THR A 296 -34.89 10.15 19.16
N PRO A 297 -35.75 9.30 19.74
CA PRO A 297 -36.04 9.32 21.18
C PRO A 297 -34.80 9.10 22.05
N VAL A 298 -33.85 8.26 21.61
CA VAL A 298 -32.58 8.06 22.34
C VAL A 298 -31.81 9.38 22.44
N GLY A 299 -31.68 10.12 21.34
CA GLY A 299 -30.99 11.40 21.33
C GLY A 299 -31.74 12.51 22.07
N GLU A 300 -33.07 12.44 22.17
CA GLU A 300 -33.87 13.40 22.95
C GLU A 300 -33.74 13.18 24.46
N THR A 301 -33.54 11.94 24.87
CA THR A 301 -33.40 11.53 26.28
C THR A 301 -31.95 11.50 26.74
N ASN A 302 -31.00 11.35 25.82
CA ASN A 302 -29.56 11.26 26.07
C ASN A 302 -28.79 12.26 25.20
N GLU A 303 -28.44 13.42 25.77
CA GLU A 303 -27.68 14.47 25.07
C GLU A 303 -26.29 14.01 24.58
N GLN A 304 -25.78 12.89 25.13
CA GLN A 304 -24.48 12.32 24.74
C GLN A 304 -24.52 11.50 23.44
N LEU A 305 -25.70 11.15 22.92
CA LEU A 305 -25.81 10.38 21.67
C LEU A 305 -25.12 11.13 20.54
N ALA A 306 -24.01 10.57 20.07
CA ALA A 306 -23.12 11.19 19.11
C ALA A 306 -23.48 10.84 17.67
N ALA A 307 -23.89 9.59 17.42
CA ALA A 307 -24.25 9.12 16.09
C ALA A 307 -25.25 7.96 16.09
N ALA A 308 -25.94 7.83 14.96
CA ALA A 308 -26.65 6.63 14.56
C ALA A 308 -26.04 6.13 13.25
N PHE A 309 -25.68 4.86 13.19
CA PHE A 309 -25.14 4.23 12.00
C PHE A 309 -26.15 3.27 11.39
N PHE A 310 -26.25 3.30 10.07
CA PHE A 310 -26.80 2.19 9.33
C PHE A 310 -25.65 1.58 8.55
N VAL A 311 -25.43 0.27 8.67
CA VAL A 311 -24.34 -0.42 7.97
C VAL A 311 -24.94 -1.47 7.05
N THR A 312 -24.42 -1.60 5.83
CA THR A 312 -24.90 -2.58 4.86
C THR A 312 -23.75 -3.33 4.20
N SER A 313 -23.89 -4.64 4.05
CA SER A 313 -22.98 -5.49 3.25
C SER A 313 -23.28 -5.49 1.76
N SER A 314 -24.19 -4.61 1.34
CA SER A 314 -24.62 -4.45 -0.05
C SER A 314 -24.53 -2.97 -0.41
N TYR A 315 -25.62 -2.38 -0.88
CA TYR A 315 -25.72 -0.97 -1.22
C TYR A 315 -27.00 -0.35 -0.67
N TYR A 316 -27.08 0.98 -0.66
CA TYR A 316 -28.31 1.71 -0.32
C TYR A 316 -29.19 1.92 -1.55
N GLU A 317 -30.48 1.62 -1.43
CA GLU A 317 -31.43 2.00 -2.46
C GLU A 317 -31.69 3.53 -2.45
N PRO A 318 -32.20 4.10 -3.55
CA PRO A 318 -32.43 5.55 -3.65
C PRO A 318 -33.34 6.11 -2.55
N GLY A 319 -34.37 5.38 -2.14
CA GLY A 319 -35.27 5.80 -1.05
C GLY A 319 -34.53 5.98 0.27
N ALA A 320 -33.66 5.04 0.65
CA ALA A 320 -32.86 5.17 1.86
C ALA A 320 -31.94 6.41 1.83
N LEU A 321 -31.34 6.72 0.67
CA LEU A 321 -30.51 7.93 0.53
C LEU A 321 -31.34 9.21 0.63
N GLU A 322 -32.54 9.23 0.04
CA GLU A 322 -33.49 10.35 0.16
C GLU A 322 -33.93 10.54 1.62
N THR A 323 -34.29 9.47 2.33
CA THR A 323 -34.61 9.52 3.77
C THR A 323 -33.45 10.09 4.60
N ALA A 324 -32.21 9.69 4.33
CA ALA A 324 -31.04 10.22 5.01
C ALA A 324 -30.85 11.73 4.73
N GLU A 325 -31.04 12.15 3.49
CA GLU A 325 -30.97 13.55 3.09
C GLU A 325 -32.05 14.38 3.80
N GLU A 326 -33.30 13.91 3.80
CA GLU A 326 -34.41 14.57 4.48
C GLU A 326 -34.18 14.71 5.99
N ALA A 327 -33.76 13.63 6.66
CA ALA A 327 -33.53 13.60 8.10
C ALA A 327 -32.41 14.55 8.55
N THR A 328 -31.38 14.71 7.72
CA THR A 328 -30.22 15.54 8.02
C THR A 328 -30.35 16.98 7.52
N GLY A 329 -31.51 17.33 6.93
CA GLY A 329 -31.84 18.68 6.47
C GLY A 329 -31.24 19.04 5.11
N GLY A 330 -31.02 18.05 4.25
CA GLY A 330 -30.46 18.16 2.93
C GLY A 330 -31.44 18.75 1.90
N GLY A 331 -31.21 20.03 1.62
CA GLY A 331 -31.31 20.55 0.27
C GLY A 331 -30.06 21.40 0.04
N PHE A 332 -29.73 21.68 -1.22
CA PHE A 332 -28.55 22.40 -1.79
C PHE A 332 -28.07 23.71 -1.07
N LEU A 333 -28.74 24.16 0.00
CA LEU A 333 -28.49 25.37 0.77
C LEU A 333 -28.21 25.15 2.27
N GLY A 334 -28.10 23.89 2.73
CA GLY A 334 -27.84 23.55 4.13
C GLY A 334 -26.47 24.01 4.62
N ARG A 335 -26.37 25.26 5.12
CA ARG A 335 -25.17 25.81 5.80
C ARG A 335 -25.01 25.27 7.24
N GLY A 336 -25.27 23.99 7.44
CA GLY A 336 -24.96 23.32 8.70
C GLY A 336 -23.45 23.31 8.91
N LYS A 337 -22.98 23.65 10.11
CA LYS A 337 -21.57 23.44 10.51
C LYS A 337 -21.22 21.97 10.70
N HIS A 338 -22.23 21.10 10.72
CA HIS A 338 -22.11 19.67 10.94
C HIS A 338 -22.54 18.90 9.68
N LYS A 339 -21.76 17.87 9.32
CA LYS A 339 -22.07 16.96 8.21
C LYS A 339 -23.08 15.90 8.68
N SER A 340 -24.06 15.58 7.83
CA SER A 340 -25.06 14.53 8.05
C SER A 340 -25.62 14.52 9.48
N PHE A 341 -26.26 15.63 9.89
CA PHE A 341 -26.62 15.85 11.29
C PHE A 341 -28.14 15.92 11.46
N VAL A 342 -28.70 14.96 12.19
CA VAL A 342 -30.12 14.95 12.57
C VAL A 342 -30.29 15.89 13.76
N LYS A 343 -31.09 16.93 13.57
CA LYS A 343 -31.23 18.01 14.55
C LYS A 343 -32.48 17.80 15.42
N LEU A 344 -32.26 17.60 16.71
CA LEU A 344 -33.33 17.43 17.70
C LEU A 344 -33.70 18.77 18.35
N SER A 345 -32.69 19.59 18.66
CA SER A 345 -32.90 20.90 19.29
C SER A 345 -31.97 21.97 18.72
N ARG A 346 -31.99 23.18 19.29
CA ARG A 346 -31.09 24.27 18.85
C ARG A 346 -29.62 23.93 19.07
N LYS A 347 -29.30 23.11 20.07
CA LYS A 347 -27.94 22.77 20.48
C LYS A 347 -27.62 21.28 20.37
N ASP A 348 -28.62 20.46 20.07
CA ASP A 348 -28.51 19.01 20.20
C ASP A 348 -29.02 18.26 18.96
N GLY A 349 -28.52 17.04 18.83
CA GLY A 349 -28.68 16.16 17.68
C GLY A 349 -27.51 15.19 17.58
N TYR A 350 -27.54 14.34 16.56
CA TYR A 350 -26.54 13.29 16.34
C TYR A 350 -26.17 13.20 14.85
N HIS A 351 -25.01 12.61 14.56
CA HIS A 351 -24.62 12.32 13.18
C HIS A 351 -25.33 11.07 12.67
N LEU A 352 -26.00 11.15 11.52
CA LEU A 352 -26.42 9.96 10.79
C LEU A 352 -25.28 9.51 9.90
N SER A 353 -24.88 8.24 9.95
CA SER A 353 -23.83 7.71 9.10
C SER A 353 -24.29 6.46 8.36
N LEU A 354 -24.16 6.46 7.03
CA LEU A 354 -24.43 5.32 6.17
C LEU A 354 -23.10 4.72 5.74
N VAL A 355 -22.90 3.44 6.03
CA VAL A 355 -21.64 2.73 5.81
C VAL A 355 -21.87 1.48 4.98
N GLU A 356 -21.14 1.35 3.88
CA GLU A 356 -21.13 0.15 3.04
C GLU A 356 -19.86 -0.64 3.35
N THR A 357 -19.98 -1.96 3.51
CA THR A 357 -18.80 -2.85 3.48
C THR A 357 -18.64 -3.46 2.09
N ARG A 358 -17.44 -3.31 1.51
CA ARG A 358 -17.06 -3.85 0.19
C ARG A 358 -15.69 -4.51 0.32
N ASP A 359 -15.60 -5.77 -0.08
CA ASP A 359 -14.35 -6.55 -0.04
C ASP A 359 -13.64 -6.56 1.34
N GLY A 360 -14.41 -6.46 2.44
CA GLY A 360 -13.88 -6.41 3.81
C GLY A 360 -13.47 -5.01 4.29
N GLU A 361 -13.64 -3.97 3.46
CA GLU A 361 -13.39 -2.58 3.82
C GLU A 361 -14.69 -1.81 4.04
N PHE A 362 -14.74 -0.99 5.09
CA PHE A 362 -15.88 -0.13 5.38
C PHE A 362 -15.68 1.26 4.78
N HIS A 363 -16.71 1.74 4.09
CA HIS A 363 -16.73 3.05 3.48
C HIS A 363 -17.94 3.86 3.95
N VAL A 364 -17.70 5.09 4.43
CA VAL A 364 -18.76 6.01 4.83
C VAL A 364 -19.31 6.74 3.60
N SER A 365 -20.45 6.29 3.11
CA SER A 365 -21.13 6.87 1.95
C SER A 365 -21.88 8.15 2.31
N VAL A 366 -22.41 8.24 3.54
CA VAL A 366 -23.06 9.46 4.05
C VAL A 366 -22.60 9.70 5.50
N PRO A 367 -22.06 10.87 5.86
CA PRO A 367 -21.56 11.87 4.92
C PRO A 367 -20.33 11.32 4.18
N GLU A 368 -20.14 11.70 2.92
CA GLU A 368 -18.91 11.35 2.19
C GLU A 368 -17.68 11.90 2.94
N LEU A 369 -16.74 11.00 3.23
CA LEU A 369 -15.49 11.26 3.96
C LEU A 369 -14.30 11.41 3.03
#